data_AF-A0A1L7XG87-F1
#
_entry.id   AF-A0A1L7XG87-F1
#
_cell.length_a   1.000
_cell.length_b   1.000
_cell.length_c   1.000
_cell.angle_alpha   90.00
_cell.angle_beta   90.00
_cell.angle_gamma   90.00
#
_symmetry.space_group_name_H-M   'P 1'
#
loop_
_entity.id
_entity.type
_entity.pdbx_description
1 polymer ?
#
loop_
_entity_poly.entity_id
_entity_poly.type
_entity_poly.pdbx_seq_one_letter_code
_entity_poly.pdbx_strand_id
1 'polypeptide(L)'
;MSEHSWDIQNASLVAVESARLQLEKHMLLANREFPSSERARAYRTYINWYRIQPDFFLNDGGERCIWGPDIDYYWSSKSRGEAFKEVIEKNEYQERKYLLTSESQTLSTIDQPKLRDKTILVVHPSESGWNLPVSHSRHILKLPQEILLLILGHVLASPKSRLLPLVAACNLERWFRQPHFEERGSRRERVESEDSAPEVVDDPCGLPTLAWIRHKDENGQYTEMRYINRKLIDASCLRACQSFFDIGQRILYNMNSFEFGMTNTDWNSCPPSRIGDEVGYHRPCPAKPEFNNEWLDAVDEGILAIEAQIQLLVLPGWLYYDKFLRFLYTIGTKNAALIKSLTFRGVINIHQCEYERCGLRCADDLLDSLQLYFPFIKKFCPELKKLTIYAEQDRTIRNVSVSALFPLAPRQLNKTELNLRDELLSHFLEKHIEYFSTLEELEVVDISKGENKRTTLEVACGTVSWVKEKADQRARAASPISQPCQDNQEG
;
A
#
# COMPACT_ATOMS: atom_id res chain seq x y z
N MET A 1 3.07 -58.64 -17.02
CA MET A 1 2.12 -58.04 -16.06
C MET A 1 2.61 -58.02 -14.60
N SER A 2 3.88 -58.33 -14.29
CA SER A 2 4.34 -58.47 -12.89
C SER A 2 5.32 -57.39 -12.39
N GLU A 3 6.00 -56.63 -13.26
CA GLU A 3 6.98 -55.62 -12.82
C GLU A 3 6.31 -54.29 -12.41
N HIS A 4 5.29 -53.84 -13.17
CA HIS A 4 4.53 -52.63 -12.84
C HIS A 4 3.79 -52.68 -11.49
N SER A 5 3.45 -53.88 -11.00
CA SER A 5 2.75 -54.02 -9.71
C SER A 5 3.68 -53.90 -8.50
N TRP A 6 4.97 -54.22 -8.68
CA TRP A 6 5.97 -54.16 -7.62
C TRP A 6 6.47 -52.72 -7.40
N ASP A 7 6.63 -51.97 -8.49
CA ASP A 7 7.04 -50.56 -8.45
C ASP A 7 5.99 -49.66 -7.79
N ILE A 8 4.69 -49.94 -8.01
CA ILE A 8 3.58 -49.20 -7.38
C ILE A 8 3.51 -49.47 -5.86
N GLN A 9 3.72 -50.72 -5.42
CA GLN A 9 3.71 -51.06 -4.00
C GLN A 9 4.90 -50.46 -3.23
N ASN A 10 6.09 -50.46 -3.83
CA ASN A 10 7.26 -49.82 -3.23
C ASN A 10 7.14 -48.29 -3.18
N ALA A 11 6.60 -47.66 -4.23
CA ALA A 11 6.33 -46.22 -4.22
C ALA A 11 5.32 -45.83 -3.11
N SER A 12 4.30 -46.67 -2.87
CA SER A 12 3.32 -46.46 -1.81
C SER A 12 3.93 -46.56 -0.41
N LEU A 13 4.83 -47.53 -0.17
CA LEU A 13 5.49 -47.69 1.13
C LEU A 13 6.44 -46.53 1.45
N VAL A 14 7.22 -46.08 0.46
CA VAL A 14 8.13 -44.92 0.60
C VAL A 14 7.34 -43.64 0.92
N ALA A 15 6.18 -43.44 0.29
CA ALA A 15 5.34 -42.27 0.56
C ALA A 15 4.77 -42.28 1.99
N VAL A 16 4.33 -43.44 2.49
CA VAL A 16 3.79 -43.59 3.86
C VAL A 16 4.88 -43.32 4.90
N GLU A 17 6.09 -43.83 4.70
CA GLU A 17 7.20 -43.63 5.64
C GLU A 17 7.70 -42.19 5.65
N SER A 18 7.74 -41.53 4.49
CA SER A 18 8.03 -40.10 4.38
C SER A 18 7.00 -39.25 5.12
N ALA A 19 5.70 -39.55 4.97
CA ALA A 19 4.62 -38.83 5.65
C ALA A 19 4.70 -39.01 7.17
N ARG A 20 5.01 -40.22 7.65
CA ARG A 20 5.20 -40.48 9.09
C ARG A 20 6.35 -39.68 9.68
N LEU A 21 7.49 -39.62 8.98
CA LEU A 21 8.66 -38.87 9.43
C LEU A 21 8.39 -37.35 9.46
N GLN A 22 7.62 -36.86 8.49
CA GLN A 22 7.19 -35.45 8.44
C GLN A 22 6.25 -35.10 9.59
N LEU A 23 5.28 -35.97 9.90
CA LEU A 23 4.39 -35.83 11.05
C LEU A 23 5.18 -35.78 12.37
N GLU A 24 6.10 -36.73 12.59
CA GLU A 24 6.92 -36.75 13.81
C GLU A 24 7.77 -35.49 13.95
N LYS A 25 8.37 -35.01 12.85
CA LYS A 25 9.11 -33.76 12.82
C LYS A 25 8.24 -32.57 13.22
N HIS A 26 7.03 -32.44 12.66
CA HIS A 26 6.13 -31.35 13.00
C HIS A 26 5.62 -31.44 14.44
N MET A 27 5.35 -32.63 14.97
CA MET A 27 5.00 -32.81 16.39
C MET A 27 6.13 -32.38 17.33
N LEU A 28 7.39 -32.66 16.97
CA LEU A 28 8.55 -32.23 17.75
C LEU A 28 8.71 -30.70 17.75
N LEU A 29 8.56 -30.06 16.59
CA LEU A 29 8.59 -28.61 16.46
C LEU A 29 7.46 -27.96 17.27
N ALA A 30 6.25 -28.49 17.16
CA ALA A 30 5.10 -28.03 17.91
C ALA A 30 5.29 -28.07 19.43
N ASN A 31 5.85 -29.17 19.96
CA ASN A 31 6.13 -29.29 21.39
C ASN A 31 7.23 -28.34 21.87
N ARG A 32 8.22 -28.05 21.01
CA ARG A 32 9.28 -27.08 21.33
C ARG A 32 8.72 -25.66 21.40
N GLU A 33 7.79 -25.33 20.51
CA GLU A 33 7.24 -23.98 20.39
C GLU A 33 6.08 -23.72 21.35
N PHE A 34 5.27 -24.74 21.65
CA PHE A 34 4.16 -24.66 22.60
C PHE A 34 4.37 -25.65 23.78
N PRO A 35 5.44 -25.51 24.57
CA PRO A 35 5.83 -26.48 25.61
C PRO A 35 4.83 -26.55 26.78
N SER A 36 4.01 -25.52 26.95
CA SER A 36 2.96 -25.44 27.99
C SER A 36 1.64 -26.10 27.57
N SER A 37 1.50 -26.50 26.30
CA SER A 37 0.30 -27.14 25.79
C SER A 37 0.44 -28.67 25.75
N GLU A 38 -0.66 -29.38 25.96
CA GLU A 38 -0.71 -30.83 25.72
C GLU A 38 -0.28 -31.14 24.27
N ARG A 39 0.46 -32.23 24.04
CA ARG A 39 1.07 -32.58 22.74
C ARG A 39 0.10 -32.49 21.54
N ALA A 40 -1.13 -32.97 21.68
CA ALA A 40 -2.14 -32.88 20.62
C ALA A 40 -2.59 -31.44 20.36
N ARG A 41 -2.78 -30.65 21.42
CA ARG A 41 -3.10 -29.23 21.34
C ARG A 41 -1.95 -28.43 20.75
N ALA A 42 -0.71 -28.68 21.20
CA ALA A 42 0.50 -28.07 20.65
C ALA A 42 0.62 -28.32 19.15
N TYR A 43 0.48 -29.58 18.71
CA TYR A 43 0.55 -29.95 17.29
C TYR A 43 -0.52 -29.25 16.46
N ARG A 44 -1.76 -29.21 16.94
CA ARG A 44 -2.84 -28.48 16.26
C ARG A 44 -2.62 -26.97 16.22
N THR A 45 -2.18 -26.36 17.33
CA THR A 45 -1.81 -24.93 17.36
C THR A 45 -0.71 -24.66 16.34
N TYR A 46 0.30 -25.52 16.27
CA TYR A 46 1.40 -25.44 15.32
C TYR A 46 0.92 -25.56 13.86
N ILE A 47 0.11 -26.57 13.52
CA ILE A 47 -0.44 -26.71 12.17
C ILE A 47 -1.31 -25.51 11.80
N ASN A 48 -2.16 -25.04 12.70
CA ASN A 48 -3.01 -23.86 12.47
C ASN A 48 -2.18 -22.58 12.32
N TRP A 49 -1.10 -22.45 13.09
CA TRP A 49 -0.20 -21.32 13.03
C TRP A 49 0.56 -21.27 11.70
N TYR A 50 1.20 -22.38 11.35
CA TYR A 50 2.10 -22.48 10.19
C TYR A 50 1.40 -22.91 8.91
N ARG A 51 0.11 -23.24 8.97
CA ARG A 51 -0.74 -23.63 7.83
C ARG A 51 -0.11 -24.76 7.01
N ILE A 52 0.39 -25.76 7.72
CA ILE A 52 1.19 -26.83 7.13
C ILE A 52 0.30 -27.66 6.20
N GLN A 53 0.68 -27.73 4.94
CA GLN A 53 0.09 -28.61 3.93
C GLN A 53 1.06 -29.78 3.67
N PRO A 54 0.60 -31.03 3.48
CA PRO A 54 -0.79 -31.52 3.43
C PRO A 54 -1.21 -32.35 4.67
N ASP A 55 -0.72 -32.05 5.86
CA ASP A 55 -0.95 -32.92 7.03
C ASP A 55 -2.43 -32.89 7.49
N PHE A 56 -3.02 -34.08 7.65
CA PHE A 56 -4.32 -34.23 8.30
C PHE A 56 -4.20 -34.07 9.81
N PHE A 57 -5.18 -33.41 10.42
CA PHE A 57 -5.30 -33.27 11.87
C PHE A 57 -6.74 -33.31 12.33
N LEU A 58 -6.95 -33.41 13.64
CA LEU A 58 -8.29 -33.40 14.23
C LEU A 58 -8.60 -32.01 14.81
N ASN A 59 -9.76 -31.45 14.45
CA ASN A 59 -10.25 -30.22 15.08
C ASN A 59 -10.77 -30.47 16.51
N ASP A 60 -11.26 -29.44 17.20
CA ASP A 60 -11.81 -29.59 18.57
C ASP A 60 -13.04 -30.50 18.64
N GLY A 61 -13.76 -30.69 17.54
CA GLY A 61 -14.87 -31.64 17.42
C GLY A 61 -14.44 -33.07 17.09
N GLY A 62 -13.14 -33.34 16.95
CA GLY A 62 -12.62 -34.64 16.53
C GLY A 62 -12.82 -34.93 15.03
N GLU A 63 -13.17 -33.92 14.23
CA GLU A 63 -13.33 -34.05 12.79
C GLU A 63 -11.97 -33.95 12.09
N ARG A 64 -11.80 -34.74 11.01
CA ARG A 64 -10.58 -34.75 10.22
C ARG A 64 -10.50 -33.50 9.35
N CYS A 65 -9.43 -32.73 9.47
CA CYS A 65 -9.18 -31.49 8.74
C CYS A 65 -7.83 -31.50 8.02
N ILE A 66 -7.70 -30.67 6.99
CA ILE A 66 -6.45 -30.41 6.27
C ILE A 66 -6.42 -28.95 5.83
N TRP A 67 -5.23 -28.35 5.77
CA TRP A 67 -5.06 -27.04 5.13
C TRP A 67 -4.91 -27.19 3.62
N GLY A 68 -5.74 -26.47 2.88
CA GLY A 68 -5.66 -26.34 1.43
C GLY A 68 -4.99 -25.04 1.00
N PRO A 69 -4.67 -24.89 -0.30
CA PRO A 69 -4.12 -23.65 -0.83
C PRO A 69 -5.07 -22.48 -0.62
N ASP A 70 -4.51 -21.32 -0.27
CA ASP A 70 -5.28 -20.09 -0.09
C ASP A 70 -6.07 -19.75 -1.36
N ILE A 71 -7.28 -19.22 -1.17
CA ILE A 71 -8.16 -18.71 -2.21
C ILE A 71 -7.94 -17.22 -2.33
N ASP A 72 -7.26 -16.79 -3.39
CA ASP A 72 -7.26 -15.37 -3.76
C ASP A 72 -8.61 -14.99 -4.35
N TYR A 73 -9.42 -14.27 -3.56
CA TYR A 73 -10.74 -13.76 -3.93
C TYR A 73 -10.66 -12.44 -4.71
N TYR A 74 -9.60 -12.27 -5.47
CA TYR A 74 -9.41 -11.16 -6.39
C TYR A 74 -8.55 -11.63 -7.55
N TRP A 75 -8.65 -10.92 -8.67
CA TRP A 75 -7.76 -11.18 -9.80
C TRP A 75 -6.36 -10.69 -9.43
N SER A 76 -5.38 -11.59 -9.39
CA SER A 76 -4.02 -11.21 -9.07
C SER A 76 -3.45 -10.43 -10.26
N SER A 77 -2.95 -9.22 -9.98
CA SER A 77 -2.30 -8.35 -10.98
C SER A 77 -1.06 -8.96 -11.63
N LYS A 78 -0.60 -10.11 -11.09
CA LYS A 78 0.51 -10.92 -11.61
C LYS A 78 0.11 -11.86 -12.73
N SER A 79 -1.19 -12.15 -12.89
CA SER A 79 -1.64 -12.91 -14.06
C SER A 79 -1.48 -12.01 -15.29
N ARG A 80 -0.50 -12.34 -16.13
CA ARG A 80 -0.42 -11.87 -17.52
C ARG A 80 -1.68 -12.39 -18.20
N GLY A 81 -2.80 -11.68 -18.05
CA GLY A 81 -4.05 -12.07 -18.68
C GLY A 81 -3.85 -12.15 -20.20
N GLU A 82 -4.80 -12.77 -20.89
CA GLU A 82 -4.82 -12.92 -22.35
C GLU A 82 -4.84 -11.57 -23.11
N ALA A 83 -4.93 -10.44 -22.40
CA ALA A 83 -5.09 -9.09 -22.92
C ALA A 83 -3.78 -8.34 -23.21
N PHE A 84 -2.61 -9.02 -23.27
CA PHE A 84 -1.34 -8.37 -23.57
C PHE A 84 -0.70 -8.92 -24.86
N LYS A 85 -0.36 -8.01 -25.77
CA LYS A 85 0.47 -8.26 -26.95
C LYS A 85 1.93 -7.96 -26.59
N GLU A 86 2.77 -8.96 -26.71
CA GLU A 86 4.22 -8.76 -26.58
C GLU A 86 4.77 -8.09 -27.84
N VAL A 87 5.52 -7.00 -27.65
CA VAL A 87 6.25 -6.32 -28.72
C VAL A 87 7.72 -6.33 -28.38
N ILE A 88 8.51 -6.94 -29.27
CA ILE A 88 9.95 -7.08 -29.12
C ILE A 88 10.64 -6.02 -29.95
N GLU A 89 11.46 -5.19 -29.30
CA GLU A 89 12.31 -4.21 -29.95
C GLU A 89 13.76 -4.65 -29.79
N LYS A 90 14.42 -4.90 -30.92
CA LYS A 90 15.83 -5.29 -30.98
C LYS A 90 16.66 -4.07 -31.37
N ASN A 91 17.63 -3.71 -30.56
CA ASN A 91 18.72 -2.84 -30.96
C ASN A 91 20.04 -3.64 -31.01
N GLU A 92 21.12 -3.01 -31.46
CA GLU A 92 22.43 -3.66 -31.65
C GLU A 92 23.01 -4.28 -30.36
N TYR A 93 22.52 -3.89 -29.18
CA TYR A 93 23.09 -4.26 -27.89
C TYR A 93 22.16 -5.04 -26.97
N GLN A 94 20.83 -4.93 -27.15
CA GLN A 94 19.82 -5.46 -26.24
C GLN A 94 18.49 -5.74 -26.95
N GLU A 95 17.86 -6.83 -26.54
CA GLU A 95 16.45 -7.11 -26.83
C GLU A 95 15.58 -6.58 -25.67
N ARG A 96 14.61 -5.72 -25.99
CA ARG A 96 13.63 -5.21 -25.04
C ARG A 96 12.25 -5.74 -25.39
N LYS A 97 11.57 -6.29 -24.39
CA LYS A 97 10.22 -6.82 -24.52
C LYS A 97 9.24 -5.87 -23.84
N TYR A 98 8.23 -5.43 -24.58
CA TYR A 98 7.18 -4.55 -24.09
C TYR A 98 5.84 -5.29 -24.07
N LEU A 99 5.01 -5.04 -23.05
CA LEU A 99 3.68 -5.63 -22.87
C LEU A 99 2.62 -4.58 -23.19
N LEU A 100 2.12 -4.56 -24.42
CA LEU A 100 1.05 -3.65 -24.83
C LEU A 100 -0.30 -4.28 -24.52
N THR A 101 -1.26 -3.51 -24.05
CA THR A 101 -2.65 -3.99 -23.95
C THR A 101 -3.19 -4.21 -25.37
N SER A 102 -3.61 -5.44 -25.70
CA SER A 102 -4.04 -5.83 -27.05
C SER A 102 -5.34 -5.16 -27.50
N GLU A 103 -6.18 -4.74 -26.56
CA GLU A 103 -7.47 -4.08 -26.82
C GLU A 103 -7.75 -3.00 -25.76
N SER A 104 -8.62 -2.04 -26.11
CA SER A 104 -9.23 -1.14 -25.14
C SER A 104 -9.99 -1.98 -24.12
N GLN A 105 -9.56 -1.96 -22.85
CA GLN A 105 -10.27 -2.68 -21.79
C GLN A 105 -11.73 -2.23 -21.74
N THR A 106 -12.64 -3.10 -22.14
CA THR A 106 -14.08 -2.89 -21.97
C THR A 106 -14.47 -3.20 -20.54
N LEU A 107 -15.57 -2.63 -20.04
CA LEU A 107 -16.09 -2.98 -18.72
C LEU A 107 -16.31 -4.49 -18.58
N SER A 108 -16.75 -5.19 -19.62
CA SER A 108 -16.92 -6.66 -19.60
C SER A 108 -15.61 -7.43 -19.44
N THR A 109 -14.48 -6.89 -19.89
CA THR A 109 -13.16 -7.48 -19.63
C THR A 109 -12.67 -7.23 -18.20
N ILE A 110 -13.15 -6.18 -17.53
CA ILE A 110 -12.70 -5.82 -16.18
C ILE A 110 -13.65 -6.38 -15.10
N ASP A 111 -14.96 -6.39 -15.36
CA ASP A 111 -16.02 -6.93 -14.51
C ASP A 111 -16.36 -8.37 -14.91
N GLN A 112 -15.34 -9.22 -15.01
CA GLN A 112 -15.57 -10.64 -15.22
C GLN A 112 -16.10 -11.27 -13.92
N PRO A 113 -17.25 -11.97 -13.97
CA PRO A 113 -17.72 -12.73 -12.83
C PRO A 113 -16.67 -13.77 -12.45
N LYS A 114 -16.43 -13.90 -11.14
CA LYS A 114 -15.49 -14.90 -10.63
C LYS A 114 -15.95 -16.31 -11.04
N LEU A 115 -14.98 -17.19 -11.31
CA LEU A 115 -15.25 -18.59 -11.65
C LEU A 115 -16.22 -19.20 -10.63
N ARG A 116 -17.26 -19.88 -11.11
CA ARG A 116 -18.36 -20.40 -10.28
C ARG A 116 -17.85 -21.21 -9.09
N ASP A 117 -16.84 -22.04 -9.29
CA ASP A 117 -16.26 -22.87 -8.23
C ASP A 117 -15.64 -22.03 -7.11
N LYS A 118 -14.97 -20.92 -7.45
CA LYS A 118 -14.45 -19.97 -6.44
C LYS A 118 -15.57 -19.21 -5.76
N THR A 119 -16.60 -18.85 -6.50
CA THR A 119 -17.76 -18.10 -6.00
C THR A 119 -18.52 -18.94 -4.97
N ILE A 120 -18.82 -20.20 -5.25
CA ILE A 120 -19.52 -21.11 -4.30
C ILE A 120 -18.78 -21.22 -2.96
N LEU A 121 -17.44 -21.17 -2.96
CA LEU A 121 -16.62 -21.29 -1.75
C LEU A 121 -16.58 -20.02 -0.90
N VAL A 122 -16.87 -18.86 -1.49
CA VAL A 122 -16.60 -17.55 -0.87
C VAL A 122 -17.86 -16.67 -0.73
N VAL A 123 -18.94 -17.06 -1.40
CA VAL A 123 -20.25 -16.39 -1.35
C VAL A 123 -20.78 -16.41 0.08
N HIS A 124 -21.14 -15.23 0.57
CA HIS A 124 -21.82 -15.14 1.85
C HIS A 124 -23.24 -15.73 1.71
N PRO A 125 -23.77 -16.51 2.66
CA PRO A 125 -25.10 -17.13 2.53
C PRO A 125 -26.22 -16.14 2.19
N SER A 126 -26.11 -14.90 2.68
CA SER A 126 -27.09 -13.85 2.38
C SER A 126 -26.97 -13.26 0.99
N GLU A 127 -25.86 -13.44 0.24
CA GLU A 127 -25.57 -12.80 -1.06
C GLU A 127 -26.70 -12.96 -2.08
N SER A 128 -27.33 -14.14 -2.11
CA SER A 128 -28.51 -14.45 -2.94
C SER A 128 -29.70 -13.51 -2.71
N GLY A 129 -29.80 -12.89 -1.53
CA GLY A 129 -30.84 -11.95 -1.13
C GLY A 129 -30.51 -10.47 -1.35
N TRP A 130 -29.31 -10.11 -1.83
CA TRP A 130 -28.91 -8.70 -2.02
C TRP A 130 -29.20 -8.17 -3.41
N ASN A 131 -29.36 -9.05 -4.41
CA ASN A 131 -29.68 -8.64 -5.77
C ASN A 131 -31.19 -8.33 -5.91
N LEU A 132 -31.61 -7.27 -5.24
CA LEU A 132 -32.99 -6.81 -5.22
C LEU A 132 -33.24 -5.83 -6.38
N PRO A 133 -34.43 -5.80 -6.99
CA PRO A 133 -34.75 -4.79 -7.99
C PRO A 133 -34.84 -3.40 -7.33
N VAL A 134 -34.59 -2.34 -8.09
CA VAL A 134 -34.65 -0.93 -7.61
C VAL A 134 -36.02 -0.59 -7.01
N SER A 135 -37.08 -1.22 -7.47
CA SER A 135 -38.44 -1.07 -6.92
C SER A 135 -38.60 -1.64 -5.50
N HIS A 136 -37.77 -2.59 -5.08
CA HIS A 136 -37.86 -3.23 -3.77
C HIS A 136 -37.59 -2.23 -2.64
N SER A 137 -38.27 -2.36 -1.50
CA SER A 137 -38.14 -1.42 -0.36
C SER A 137 -36.77 -1.50 0.31
N ARG A 138 -36.14 -2.68 0.28
CA ARG A 138 -34.80 -2.95 0.84
C ARG A 138 -33.67 -2.86 -0.18
N HIS A 139 -33.90 -2.24 -1.34
CA HIS A 139 -32.82 -2.00 -2.30
C HIS A 139 -31.70 -1.18 -1.65
N ILE A 140 -30.43 -1.45 -1.95
CA ILE A 140 -29.29 -0.83 -1.25
C ILE A 140 -29.30 0.71 -1.34
N LEU A 141 -29.75 1.26 -2.46
CA LEU A 141 -29.89 2.71 -2.66
C LEU A 141 -31.07 3.35 -1.91
N LYS A 142 -31.95 2.56 -1.29
CA LYS A 142 -33.04 3.05 -0.43
C LYS A 142 -32.72 2.96 1.06
N LEU A 143 -31.54 2.45 1.41
CA LEU A 143 -31.07 2.49 2.78
C LEU A 143 -30.82 3.95 3.19
N PRO A 144 -30.95 4.29 4.49
CA PRO A 144 -30.51 5.57 5.00
C PRO A 144 -29.05 5.86 4.62
N GLN A 145 -28.73 7.12 4.36
CA GLN A 145 -27.43 7.51 3.86
C GLN A 145 -26.30 7.10 4.82
N GLU A 146 -26.54 7.15 6.12
CA GLU A 146 -25.60 6.76 7.16
C GLU A 146 -25.23 5.27 7.06
N ILE A 147 -26.21 4.41 6.76
CA ILE A 147 -25.98 2.97 6.57
C ILE A 147 -25.17 2.73 5.30
N LEU A 148 -25.48 3.44 4.22
CA LEU A 148 -24.73 3.33 2.97
C LEU A 148 -23.27 3.78 3.16
N LEU A 149 -23.05 4.87 3.90
CA LEU A 149 -21.71 5.36 4.24
C LEU A 149 -20.93 4.34 5.08
N LEU A 150 -21.56 3.67 6.04
CA LEU A 150 -20.92 2.62 6.82
C LEU A 150 -20.52 1.44 5.93
N ILE A 151 -21.43 0.94 5.08
CA ILE A 151 -21.14 -0.16 4.15
C ILE A 151 -19.97 0.20 3.24
N LEU A 152 -20.03 1.37 2.59
CA LEU A 152 -18.95 1.81 1.70
C LEU A 152 -17.66 2.09 2.46
N GLY A 153 -17.74 2.57 3.71
CA GLY A 153 -16.60 2.75 4.61
C GLY A 153 -15.83 1.46 4.85
N HIS A 154 -16.54 0.36 5.11
CA HIS A 154 -15.93 -0.96 5.27
C HIS A 154 -15.28 -1.50 3.98
N VAL A 155 -15.79 -1.11 2.82
CA VAL A 155 -15.32 -1.61 1.52
C VAL A 155 -14.16 -0.77 0.96
N LEU A 156 -14.15 0.53 1.25
CA LEU A 156 -13.29 1.52 0.58
C LEU A 156 -12.25 2.16 1.48
N ALA A 157 -12.34 2.01 2.80
CA ALA A 157 -11.42 2.62 3.74
C ALA A 157 -10.64 1.59 4.56
N SER A 158 -9.34 1.83 4.69
CA SER A 158 -8.46 1.16 5.63
C SER A 158 -7.73 2.19 6.50
N PRO A 159 -8.42 2.76 7.52
CA PRO A 159 -7.88 3.87 8.30
C PRO A 159 -6.67 3.50 9.16
N LYS A 160 -6.42 2.20 9.37
CA LYS A 160 -5.27 1.70 10.14
C LYS A 160 -4.04 1.46 9.28
N SER A 161 -4.19 1.49 7.96
CA SER A 161 -3.13 1.19 7.02
C SER A 161 -2.78 2.42 6.20
N ARG A 162 -1.54 2.45 5.73
CA ARG A 162 -1.11 3.42 4.73
C ARG A 162 -1.10 2.74 3.38
N LEU A 163 -1.72 3.39 2.41
CA LEU A 163 -1.80 2.90 1.04
C LEU A 163 -0.67 3.53 0.25
N LEU A 164 0.09 2.73 -0.49
CA LEU A 164 1.15 3.19 -1.37
C LEU A 164 0.65 3.03 -2.80
N PRO A 165 0.12 4.09 -3.45
CA PRO A 165 -0.37 4.00 -4.81
C PRO A 165 0.80 3.75 -5.77
N LEU A 166 0.65 2.75 -6.63
CA LEU A 166 1.59 2.42 -7.68
C LEU A 166 0.93 2.66 -9.02
N VAL A 167 0.96 3.93 -9.44
CA VAL A 167 0.30 4.44 -10.66
C VAL A 167 1.20 4.45 -11.90
N ALA A 168 2.52 4.38 -11.70
CA ALA A 168 3.50 4.40 -12.79
C ALA A 168 3.59 3.00 -13.44
N ALA A 169 2.87 2.82 -14.53
CA ALA A 169 2.97 1.63 -15.37
C ALA A 169 4.00 1.90 -16.47
N CYS A 170 5.22 1.40 -16.29
CA CYS A 170 6.05 1.11 -17.45
C CYS A 170 5.56 -0.21 -18.03
N ASN A 171 5.64 -0.35 -19.35
CA ASN A 171 5.28 -1.59 -20.01
C ASN A 171 6.47 -2.41 -20.50
N LEU A 172 7.69 -2.07 -20.08
CA LEU A 172 8.87 -2.91 -20.29
C LEU A 172 8.73 -4.16 -19.40
N GLU A 173 8.72 -5.37 -19.99
CA GLU A 173 8.35 -6.64 -19.34
C GLU A 173 9.00 -6.85 -17.97
N ARG A 174 10.32 -6.66 -17.87
CA ARG A 174 11.08 -6.86 -16.61
C ARG A 174 10.72 -5.85 -15.50
N TRP A 175 10.04 -4.76 -15.85
CA TRP A 175 9.60 -3.68 -14.96
C TRP A 175 8.08 -3.49 -15.01
N PHE A 176 7.35 -4.34 -15.73
CA PHE A 176 5.92 -4.18 -15.93
C PHE A 176 5.18 -4.36 -14.61
N ARG A 177 4.35 -3.38 -14.28
CA ARG A 177 3.43 -3.43 -13.16
C ARG A 177 2.10 -2.82 -13.57
N GLN A 178 1.02 -3.56 -13.37
CA GLN A 178 -0.31 -2.99 -13.46
C GLN A 178 -0.53 -1.98 -12.33
N PRO A 179 -1.36 -0.94 -12.54
CA PRO A 179 -1.74 -0.04 -11.46
C PRO A 179 -2.36 -0.81 -10.28
N HIS A 180 -1.80 -0.61 -9.10
CA HIS A 180 -2.30 -1.19 -7.86
C HIS A 180 -1.86 -0.33 -6.67
N PHE A 181 -2.10 -0.81 -5.45
CA PHE A 181 -1.53 -0.22 -4.26
C PHE A 181 -0.90 -1.31 -3.41
N GLU A 182 0.13 -0.93 -2.66
CA GLU A 182 0.68 -1.75 -1.58
C GLU A 182 0.13 -1.24 -0.24
N GLU A 183 -0.02 -2.14 0.72
CA GLU A 183 -0.45 -1.82 2.07
C GLU A 183 0.76 -1.84 3.00
N ARG A 184 0.87 -0.84 3.87
CA ARG A 184 1.96 -0.75 4.85
C ARG A 184 1.45 -0.42 6.24
N GLY A 185 2.02 -1.06 7.26
CA GLY A 185 1.58 -0.93 8.65
C GLY A 185 0.37 -1.80 9.02
N SER A 186 -0.02 -2.73 8.13
CA SER A 186 -1.05 -3.72 8.41
C SER A 186 -0.56 -4.75 9.43
N ARG A 187 -1.52 -5.33 10.15
CA ARG A 187 -1.32 -6.38 11.16
C ARG A 187 -0.60 -7.63 10.62
N ARG A 188 -0.52 -7.81 9.28
CA ARG A 188 0.24 -8.89 8.65
C ARG A 188 1.75 -8.79 8.85
N GLU A 189 2.32 -7.60 9.07
CA GLU A 189 3.73 -7.43 9.49
C GLU A 189 3.92 -7.67 11.01
N ARG A 190 2.85 -7.97 11.75
CA ARG A 190 2.85 -7.98 13.23
C ARG A 190 2.87 -9.36 13.88
N VAL A 191 3.10 -10.44 13.13
CA VAL A 191 3.25 -11.80 13.69
C VAL A 191 4.71 -12.24 13.63
N GLU A 192 5.59 -11.43 14.22
CA GLU A 192 6.93 -11.85 14.65
C GLU A 192 7.13 -11.64 16.16
N SER A 193 6.07 -11.29 16.92
CA SER A 193 6.14 -11.34 18.38
C SER A 193 5.92 -12.78 18.84
N GLU A 194 7.00 -13.40 19.33
CA GLU A 194 7.11 -14.82 19.72
C GLU A 194 6.13 -15.30 20.81
N ASP A 195 5.37 -14.40 21.46
CA ASP A 195 4.64 -14.72 22.70
C ASP A 195 3.10 -14.65 22.62
N SER A 196 2.51 -14.50 21.42
CA SER A 196 1.04 -14.41 21.32
C SER A 196 0.52 -15.26 20.19
N ALA A 197 -0.21 -16.34 20.55
CA ALA A 197 -1.09 -17.07 19.62
C ALA A 197 -1.73 -16.09 18.63
N PRO A 198 -1.81 -16.40 17.32
CA PRO A 198 -2.58 -15.61 16.42
C PRO A 198 -3.99 -15.94 16.88
N GLU A 199 -4.56 -15.11 17.75
CA GLU A 199 -6.00 -15.03 17.83
C GLU A 199 -6.43 -14.99 16.36
N VAL A 200 -7.30 -15.91 15.98
CA VAL A 200 -8.00 -15.83 14.71
C VAL A 200 -8.80 -14.55 14.84
N VAL A 201 -8.14 -13.43 14.59
CA VAL A 201 -8.77 -12.14 14.76
C VAL A 201 -9.66 -12.06 13.56
N ASP A 202 -10.96 -12.17 13.84
CA ASP A 202 -12.00 -11.81 12.93
C ASP A 202 -11.55 -10.57 12.17
N ASP A 203 -11.54 -10.69 10.84
CA ASP A 203 -11.45 -9.55 9.94
C ASP A 203 -12.33 -8.44 10.55
N PRO A 204 -11.86 -7.18 10.67
CA PRO A 204 -12.71 -6.09 11.14
C PRO A 204 -14.05 -5.97 10.37
N CYS A 205 -14.19 -6.63 9.21
CA CYS A 205 -15.43 -6.73 8.44
C CYS A 205 -16.31 -7.97 8.77
N GLY A 206 -15.91 -8.86 9.68
CA GLY A 206 -16.65 -10.07 10.05
C GLY A 206 -16.81 -11.09 8.91
N LEU A 207 -16.06 -10.95 7.82
CA LEU A 207 -16.12 -11.89 6.71
C LEU A 207 -15.34 -13.16 7.07
N PRO A 208 -15.87 -14.36 6.75
CA PRO A 208 -15.12 -15.58 6.95
C PRO A 208 -13.83 -15.49 6.14
N THR A 209 -12.72 -15.42 6.86
CA THR A 209 -11.36 -15.51 6.31
C THR A 209 -11.01 -16.95 5.95
N LEU A 210 -11.92 -17.89 6.21
CA LEU A 210 -11.71 -19.33 6.08
C LEU A 210 -12.90 -19.99 5.36
N ALA A 211 -12.63 -20.65 4.23
CA ALA A 211 -13.56 -21.54 3.56
C ALA A 211 -13.43 -22.95 4.14
N TRP A 212 -14.56 -23.63 4.33
CA TRP A 212 -14.64 -25.00 4.83
C TRP A 212 -15.24 -25.88 3.74
N ILE A 213 -14.44 -26.77 3.17
CA ILE A 213 -14.82 -27.62 2.04
C ILE A 213 -14.89 -29.06 2.51
N ARG A 214 -16.05 -29.70 2.37
CA ARG A 214 -16.22 -31.10 2.75
C ARG A 214 -15.80 -32.01 1.62
N HIS A 215 -14.93 -32.96 1.94
CA HIS A 215 -14.45 -33.99 1.04
C HIS A 215 -14.67 -35.38 1.64
N LYS A 216 -14.45 -36.41 0.81
CA LYS A 216 -14.46 -37.80 1.21
C LYS A 216 -13.33 -38.53 0.50
N ASP A 217 -12.56 -39.30 1.25
CA ASP A 217 -11.57 -40.23 0.73
C ASP A 217 -11.79 -41.64 1.29
N GLU A 218 -10.82 -42.53 1.09
CA GLU A 218 -10.83 -43.90 1.59
C GLU A 218 -10.90 -43.98 3.13
N ASN A 219 -10.40 -42.96 3.83
CA ASN A 219 -10.37 -42.88 5.29
C ASN A 219 -11.59 -42.14 5.88
N GLY A 220 -12.59 -41.79 5.05
CA GLY A 220 -13.83 -41.16 5.48
C GLY A 220 -13.97 -39.70 5.09
N GLN A 221 -14.82 -38.96 5.82
CA GLN A 221 -15.06 -37.55 5.57
C GLN A 221 -13.95 -36.69 6.17
N TYR A 222 -13.60 -35.61 5.48
CA TYR A 222 -12.70 -34.60 6.01
C TYR A 222 -13.07 -33.19 5.53
N THR A 223 -12.59 -32.19 6.24
CA THR A 223 -12.80 -30.78 5.91
C THR A 223 -11.49 -30.13 5.47
N GLU A 224 -11.41 -29.70 4.23
CA GLU A 224 -10.33 -28.85 3.74
C GLU A 224 -10.63 -27.40 4.11
N MET A 225 -9.69 -26.80 4.85
CA MET A 225 -9.76 -25.40 5.26
C MET A 225 -8.86 -24.57 4.35
N ARG A 226 -9.39 -23.50 3.76
CA ARG A 226 -8.63 -22.60 2.88
C ARG A 226 -8.79 -21.16 3.31
N TYR A 227 -7.70 -20.43 3.48
CA TYR A 227 -7.81 -18.99 3.75
C TYR A 227 -8.32 -18.26 2.51
N ILE A 228 -9.23 -17.31 2.72
CA ILE A 228 -9.74 -16.45 1.65
C ILE A 228 -9.01 -15.11 1.74
N ASN A 229 -8.12 -14.85 0.79
CA ASN A 229 -7.48 -13.56 0.65
C ASN A 229 -8.43 -12.60 -0.08
N ARG A 230 -8.96 -11.61 0.64
CA ARG A 230 -9.75 -10.51 0.07
C ARG A 230 -8.87 -9.28 -0.13
N LYS A 231 -9.25 -8.41 -1.06
CA LYS A 231 -8.61 -7.10 -1.19
C LYS A 231 -8.97 -6.26 0.04
N LEU A 232 -7.98 -5.52 0.56
CA LEU A 232 -8.18 -4.56 1.63
C LEU A 232 -9.21 -3.48 1.25
N ILE A 233 -9.15 -3.04 0.00
CA ILE A 233 -10.08 -2.07 -0.60
C ILE A 233 -10.62 -2.68 -1.88
N ASP A 234 -11.94 -2.74 -1.98
CA ASP A 234 -12.63 -3.20 -3.20
C ASP A 234 -13.38 -2.04 -3.86
N ALA A 235 -12.64 -1.27 -4.64
CA ALA A 235 -13.18 -0.16 -5.41
C ALA A 235 -14.02 -0.59 -6.63
N SER A 236 -14.21 -1.90 -6.88
CA SER A 236 -15.07 -2.34 -8.00
C SER A 236 -16.52 -1.90 -7.82
N CYS A 237 -16.98 -1.76 -6.57
CA CYS A 237 -18.32 -1.28 -6.24
C CYS A 237 -18.61 0.15 -6.76
N LEU A 238 -17.57 0.98 -6.95
CA LEU A 238 -17.70 2.33 -7.49
C LEU A 238 -18.21 2.34 -8.93
N ARG A 239 -18.09 1.22 -9.65
CA ARG A 239 -18.56 1.08 -11.03
C ARG A 239 -20.02 0.65 -11.13
N ALA A 240 -20.64 0.24 -10.01
CA ALA A 240 -21.99 -0.29 -10.01
C ALA A 240 -23.04 0.77 -10.38
N CYS A 241 -22.90 2.00 -9.87
CA CYS A 241 -23.77 3.12 -10.21
C CYS A 241 -23.13 4.47 -9.84
N GLN A 242 -23.68 5.55 -10.40
CA GLN A 242 -23.20 6.93 -10.15
C GLN A 242 -23.25 7.30 -8.66
N SER A 243 -24.29 6.90 -7.92
CA SER A 243 -24.38 7.20 -6.48
C SER A 243 -23.25 6.56 -5.67
N PHE A 244 -22.88 5.32 -6.02
CA PHE A 244 -21.76 4.63 -5.38
C PHE A 244 -20.44 5.30 -5.75
N PHE A 245 -20.28 5.69 -7.02
CA PHE A 245 -19.12 6.46 -7.45
C PHE A 245 -18.98 7.77 -6.65
N ASP A 246 -20.05 8.57 -6.57
CA ASP A 246 -20.02 9.90 -5.96
C ASP A 246 -19.75 9.87 -4.44
N ILE A 247 -20.38 8.94 -3.74
CA ILE A 247 -20.20 8.75 -2.29
C ILE A 247 -18.87 8.04 -2.02
N GLY A 248 -18.61 6.98 -2.76
CA GLY A 248 -17.49 6.09 -2.52
C GLY A 248 -16.14 6.73 -2.86
N GLN A 249 -16.04 7.58 -3.90
CA GLN A 249 -14.80 8.33 -4.17
C GLN A 249 -14.43 9.24 -2.99
N ARG A 250 -15.43 9.85 -2.32
CA ARG A 250 -15.20 10.67 -1.13
C ARG A 250 -14.63 9.82 -0.02
N ILE A 251 -15.21 8.66 0.26
CA ILE A 251 -14.69 7.73 1.27
C ILE A 251 -13.26 7.30 0.91
N LEU A 252 -13.04 6.87 -0.33
CA LEU A 252 -11.76 6.34 -0.81
C LEU A 252 -10.60 7.33 -0.63
N TYR A 253 -10.79 8.61 -0.94
CA TYR A 253 -9.71 9.60 -0.85
C TYR A 253 -9.65 10.33 0.50
N ASN A 254 -10.77 10.48 1.20
CA ASN A 254 -10.84 11.21 2.48
C ASN A 254 -10.45 10.34 3.67
N MET A 255 -10.84 9.06 3.69
CA MET A 255 -10.69 8.20 4.86
C MET A 255 -9.43 7.33 4.84
N ASN A 256 -8.67 7.37 3.75
CA ASN A 256 -7.42 6.63 3.63
C ASN A 256 -6.21 7.56 3.77
N SER A 257 -5.10 6.98 4.25
CA SER A 257 -3.80 7.65 4.27
C SER A 257 -2.95 7.16 3.11
N PHE A 258 -2.40 8.09 2.33
CA PHE A 258 -1.55 7.77 1.18
C PHE A 258 -0.07 8.02 1.51
N GLU A 259 0.76 7.01 1.32
CA GLU A 259 2.21 7.05 1.56
C GLU A 259 2.99 7.08 0.25
N PHE A 260 3.96 7.99 0.17
CA PHE A 260 4.85 8.15 -0.98
C PHE A 260 6.31 8.13 -0.53
N GLY A 261 7.06 7.20 -1.11
CA GLY A 261 8.53 7.18 -1.01
C GLY A 261 9.17 8.09 -2.05
N MET A 262 10.40 8.54 -1.79
CA MET A 262 11.17 9.33 -2.77
C MET A 262 11.44 8.54 -4.06
N THR A 263 11.42 9.25 -5.19
CA THR A 263 11.67 8.69 -6.51
C THR A 263 13.16 8.62 -6.75
N ASN A 264 13.63 7.59 -7.46
CA ASN A 264 15.00 7.58 -7.95
C ASN A 264 14.99 8.07 -9.40
N THR A 265 15.61 9.22 -9.63
CA THR A 265 15.66 9.89 -10.94
C THR A 265 16.77 9.37 -11.86
N ASP A 266 17.47 8.30 -11.45
CA ASP A 266 18.37 7.57 -12.34
C ASP A 266 17.61 7.00 -13.53
N TRP A 267 18.20 7.10 -14.71
CA TRP A 267 17.61 6.55 -15.92
C TRP A 267 17.29 5.05 -15.78
N ASN A 268 18.10 4.25 -15.08
CA ASN A 268 17.81 2.82 -14.90
C ASN A 268 16.59 2.56 -14.00
N SER A 269 16.29 3.49 -13.09
CA SER A 269 15.09 3.48 -12.23
C SER A 269 13.86 4.07 -12.93
N CYS A 270 14.05 4.77 -14.05
CA CYS A 270 13.02 5.35 -14.90
C CYS A 270 12.95 4.60 -16.25
N PRO A 271 12.34 3.40 -16.26
CA PRO A 271 12.30 2.58 -17.46
C PRO A 271 11.52 3.26 -18.59
N PRO A 272 11.92 3.03 -19.85
CA PRO A 272 11.16 3.48 -20.99
C PRO A 272 9.83 2.74 -21.10
N SER A 273 8.86 3.38 -21.73
CA SER A 273 7.61 2.76 -22.15
C SER A 273 7.50 2.78 -23.66
N ARG A 274 6.76 1.82 -24.22
CA ARG A 274 6.38 1.83 -25.63
C ARG A 274 4.91 2.21 -25.73
N ILE A 275 4.60 3.28 -26.45
CA ILE A 275 3.22 3.81 -26.48
C ILE A 275 2.67 3.67 -27.89
N GLY A 276 1.61 2.86 -28.01
CA GLY A 276 1.01 2.51 -29.30
C GLY A 276 1.99 1.84 -30.26
N ASP A 277 1.48 1.54 -31.45
CA ASP A 277 2.33 1.06 -32.56
C ASP A 277 3.03 2.24 -33.28
N GLU A 278 2.48 3.47 -33.20
CA GLU A 278 2.95 4.65 -33.96
C GLU A 278 3.88 5.61 -33.19
N VAL A 279 3.65 5.86 -31.89
CA VAL A 279 4.47 6.84 -31.11
C VAL A 279 5.84 6.25 -30.77
N GLY A 280 5.91 4.94 -30.56
CA GLY A 280 7.16 4.23 -30.34
C GLY A 280 7.72 4.40 -28.93
N TYR A 281 9.03 4.69 -28.84
CA TYR A 281 9.80 4.74 -27.59
C TYR A 281 9.57 6.05 -26.83
N HIS A 282 9.08 5.96 -25.59
CA HIS A 282 8.85 7.11 -24.73
C HIS A 282 9.63 6.97 -23.41
N ARG A 283 10.53 7.93 -23.16
CA ARG A 283 11.33 8.02 -21.93
C ARG A 283 11.70 9.47 -21.66
N PRO A 284 10.79 10.28 -21.09
CA PRO A 284 11.06 11.70 -20.84
C PRO A 284 12.15 11.86 -19.79
N CYS A 285 12.75 13.05 -19.68
CA CYS A 285 13.84 13.29 -18.73
C CYS A 285 13.34 13.22 -17.28
N PRO A 286 13.85 12.30 -16.43
CA PRO A 286 13.37 12.14 -15.06
C PRO A 286 13.87 13.22 -14.09
N ALA A 287 14.83 14.06 -14.50
CA ALA A 287 15.43 15.06 -13.63
C ALA A 287 14.40 16.10 -13.16
N LYS A 288 14.34 16.30 -11.83
CA LYS A 288 13.57 17.37 -11.19
C LYS A 288 14.19 18.73 -11.51
N PRO A 289 13.40 19.82 -11.52
CA PRO A 289 13.94 21.16 -11.67
C PRO A 289 14.91 21.48 -10.52
N GLU A 290 16.04 22.10 -10.85
CA GLU A 290 16.99 22.59 -9.84
C GLU A 290 16.40 23.80 -9.11
N PHE A 291 16.67 23.97 -7.81
CA PHE A 291 16.20 25.11 -7.01
C PHE A 291 16.93 26.43 -7.32
N ASN A 292 16.93 26.82 -8.60
CA ASN A 292 17.42 28.10 -9.11
C ASN A 292 16.26 29.06 -9.36
N ASN A 293 16.47 30.29 -9.82
CA ASN A 293 15.38 31.27 -9.95
C ASN A 293 14.21 30.85 -10.87
N GLU A 294 14.37 29.81 -11.71
CA GLU A 294 13.39 29.32 -12.69
C GLU A 294 12.60 28.09 -12.18
N TRP A 295 12.93 27.55 -11.00
CA TRP A 295 12.31 26.33 -10.49
C TRP A 295 10.79 26.46 -10.26
N LEU A 296 10.36 27.67 -9.90
CA LEU A 296 8.94 27.98 -9.68
C LEU A 296 8.15 27.96 -11.00
N ASP A 297 8.76 28.40 -12.11
CA ASP A 297 8.11 28.37 -13.42
C ASP A 297 7.85 26.91 -13.85
N ALA A 298 8.82 26.02 -13.63
CA ALA A 298 8.65 24.59 -13.87
C ALA A 298 7.57 23.97 -12.98
N VAL A 299 7.44 24.42 -11.72
CA VAL A 299 6.37 23.99 -10.82
C VAL A 299 5.01 24.45 -11.32
N ASP A 300 4.88 25.71 -11.74
CA ASP A 300 3.64 26.26 -12.26
C ASP A 300 3.21 25.54 -13.54
N GLU A 301 4.16 25.24 -14.45
CA GLU A 301 3.91 24.37 -15.61
C GLU A 301 3.41 22.98 -15.21
N GLY A 302 4.01 22.37 -14.18
CA GLY A 302 3.59 21.08 -13.65
C GLY A 302 2.18 21.11 -13.03
N ILE A 303 1.83 22.18 -12.33
CA ILE A 303 0.49 22.40 -11.79
C ILE A 303 -0.53 22.50 -12.93
N LEU A 304 -0.24 23.33 -13.94
CA LEU A 304 -1.10 23.48 -15.11
C LEU A 304 -1.27 22.16 -15.86
N ALA A 305 -0.21 21.35 -15.97
CA ALA A 305 -0.27 20.03 -16.59
C ALA A 305 -1.26 19.08 -15.88
N ILE A 306 -1.30 19.11 -14.54
CA ILE A 306 -2.23 18.31 -13.73
C ILE A 306 -3.65 18.86 -13.83
N GLU A 307 -3.83 20.18 -13.76
CA GLU A 307 -5.14 20.84 -13.86
C GLU A 307 -5.81 20.60 -15.21
N ALA A 308 -5.05 20.81 -16.29
CA ALA A 308 -5.53 20.65 -17.65
C ALA A 308 -5.59 19.19 -18.10
N GLN A 309 -5.09 18.25 -17.28
CA GLN A 309 -4.99 16.83 -17.62
C GLN A 309 -4.36 16.64 -19.00
N ILE A 310 -3.23 17.33 -19.23
CA ILE A 310 -2.55 17.27 -20.54
C ILE A 310 -2.17 15.83 -20.86
N GLN A 311 -2.03 15.51 -22.15
CA GLN A 311 -1.79 14.14 -22.58
C GLN A 311 -0.53 13.57 -21.90
N LEU A 312 -0.62 12.30 -21.47
CA LEU A 312 0.46 11.61 -20.77
C LEU A 312 1.83 11.75 -21.47
N LEU A 313 1.83 11.65 -22.79
CA LEU A 313 3.01 11.70 -23.64
C LEU A 313 3.77 13.02 -23.62
N VAL A 314 3.11 14.11 -23.22
CA VAL A 314 3.73 15.44 -23.17
C VAL A 314 4.01 15.89 -21.74
N LEU A 315 3.79 15.03 -20.73
CA LEU A 315 4.12 15.38 -19.36
C LEU A 315 5.63 15.54 -19.19
N PRO A 316 6.09 16.54 -18.41
CA PRO A 316 7.47 16.62 -17.98
C PRO A 316 7.90 15.31 -17.31
N GLY A 317 9.12 14.83 -17.59
CA GLY A 317 9.51 13.49 -17.16
C GLY A 317 9.61 13.34 -15.64
N TRP A 318 10.00 14.38 -14.90
CA TRP A 318 9.94 14.36 -13.44
C TRP A 318 8.51 14.17 -12.91
N LEU A 319 7.50 14.75 -13.55
CA LEU A 319 6.09 14.55 -13.21
C LEU A 319 5.58 13.16 -13.66
N TYR A 320 6.07 12.68 -14.81
CA TYR A 320 5.76 11.35 -15.34
C TYR A 320 6.24 10.22 -14.41
N TYR A 321 7.46 10.33 -13.88
CA TYR A 321 8.09 9.30 -13.06
C TYR A 321 7.86 9.46 -11.56
N ASP A 322 7.61 10.67 -11.06
CA ASP A 322 7.46 10.89 -9.63
C ASP A 322 6.18 10.27 -9.08
N LYS A 323 6.30 9.44 -8.04
CA LYS A 323 5.17 8.66 -7.51
C LYS A 323 4.02 9.53 -7.00
N PHE A 324 4.33 10.64 -6.32
CA PHE A 324 3.31 11.50 -5.73
C PHE A 324 2.65 12.36 -6.80
N LEU A 325 3.44 13.02 -7.65
CA LEU A 325 2.91 13.89 -8.69
C LEU A 325 2.14 13.11 -9.75
N ARG A 326 2.64 11.92 -10.12
CA ARG A 326 1.94 11.00 -11.02
C ARG A 326 0.62 10.54 -10.42
N PHE A 327 0.55 10.32 -9.11
CA PHE A 327 -0.69 9.97 -8.43
C PHE A 327 -1.70 11.10 -8.50
N LEU A 328 -1.29 12.34 -8.18
CA LEU A 328 -2.15 13.53 -8.31
C LEU A 328 -2.69 13.70 -9.74
N TYR A 329 -1.83 13.55 -10.76
CA TYR A 329 -2.25 13.56 -12.16
C TYR A 329 -3.31 12.49 -12.42
N THR A 330 -3.08 11.26 -11.96
CA THR A 330 -3.93 10.09 -12.26
C THR A 330 -5.31 10.19 -11.62
N ILE A 331 -5.41 10.67 -10.39
CA ILE A 331 -6.70 10.79 -9.70
C ILE A 331 -7.45 12.07 -10.09
N GLY A 332 -6.74 13.06 -10.63
CA GLY A 332 -7.27 14.36 -11.00
C GLY A 332 -7.56 15.27 -9.80
N THR A 333 -7.77 16.56 -10.10
CA THR A 333 -7.88 17.63 -9.09
C THR A 333 -9.05 17.45 -8.14
N LYS A 334 -10.20 16.96 -8.63
CA LYS A 334 -11.41 16.74 -7.82
C LYS A 334 -11.20 15.71 -6.71
N ASN A 335 -10.49 14.62 -7.02
CA ASN A 335 -10.22 13.56 -6.05
C ASN A 335 -9.05 13.93 -5.13
N ALA A 336 -8.03 14.59 -5.66
CA ALA A 336 -6.93 15.11 -4.86
C ALA A 336 -7.43 16.06 -3.75
N ALA A 337 -8.45 16.86 -4.05
CA ALA A 337 -9.03 17.79 -3.07
C ALA A 337 -9.67 17.13 -1.85
N LEU A 338 -10.00 15.84 -1.96
CA LEU A 338 -10.60 15.05 -0.89
C LEU A 338 -9.55 14.44 0.04
N ILE A 339 -8.26 14.49 -0.32
CA ILE A 339 -7.18 13.88 0.46
C ILE A 339 -6.99 14.64 1.78
N LYS A 340 -7.09 13.92 2.89
CA LYS A 340 -6.89 14.49 4.23
C LYS A 340 -5.64 14.00 4.95
N SER A 341 -5.03 12.92 4.49
CA SER A 341 -3.82 12.36 5.10
C SER A 341 -2.78 11.99 4.05
N LEU A 342 -1.60 12.59 4.17
CA LEU A 342 -0.43 12.28 3.37
C LEU A 342 0.71 11.84 4.27
N THR A 343 1.46 10.85 3.78
CA THR A 343 2.69 10.36 4.40
C THR A 343 3.81 10.42 3.38
N PHE A 344 4.96 10.97 3.75
CA PHE A 344 6.17 10.95 2.92
C PHE A 344 7.29 10.21 3.64
N ARG A 345 8.06 9.41 2.89
CA ARG A 345 9.18 8.63 3.40
C ARG A 345 10.41 8.84 2.53
N GLY A 346 11.55 9.11 3.15
CA GLY A 346 12.79 9.28 2.40
C GLY A 346 14.02 9.40 3.28
N VAL A 347 15.17 9.46 2.61
CA VAL A 347 16.45 9.75 3.24
C VAL A 347 16.69 11.25 3.13
N ILE A 348 17.15 11.88 4.22
CA ILE A 348 17.71 13.23 4.15
C ILE A 348 19.17 13.05 3.74
N ASN A 349 19.45 13.26 2.45
CA ASN A 349 20.74 13.09 1.83
C ASN A 349 21.66 14.23 2.29
N ILE A 350 22.79 13.86 2.88
CA ILE A 350 23.80 14.81 3.34
C ILE A 350 25.06 14.67 2.47
N HIS A 351 25.25 13.50 1.83
CA HIS A 351 26.29 13.29 0.85
C HIS A 351 25.93 13.90 -0.52
N GLN A 352 26.96 14.28 -1.27
CA GLN A 352 26.82 14.50 -2.72
C GLN A 352 26.82 13.16 -3.43
N CYS A 353 25.71 12.85 -4.12
CA CYS A 353 25.55 11.65 -4.93
C CYS A 353 26.56 11.62 -6.09
N GLU A 354 27.66 10.92 -5.90
CA GLU A 354 28.61 10.59 -6.95
C GLU A 354 28.50 9.10 -7.31
N TYR A 355 28.65 8.76 -8.59
CA TYR A 355 28.55 7.38 -9.06
C TYR A 355 29.52 6.45 -8.29
N GLU A 356 30.72 6.94 -7.99
CA GLU A 356 31.75 6.19 -7.25
C GLU A 356 31.35 5.89 -5.80
N ARG A 357 30.53 6.74 -5.17
CA ARG A 357 30.14 6.60 -3.76
C ARG A 357 28.85 5.79 -3.59
N CYS A 358 27.90 5.95 -4.50
CA CYS A 358 26.56 5.38 -4.35
C CYS A 358 26.29 4.20 -5.30
N GLY A 359 27.16 3.97 -6.28
CA GLY A 359 26.99 2.97 -7.34
C GLY A 359 25.86 3.35 -8.28
N LEU A 360 24.62 3.14 -7.86
CA LEU A 360 23.44 3.73 -8.50
C LEU A 360 23.12 5.05 -7.78
N ARG A 361 22.64 6.08 -8.50
CA ARG A 361 22.20 7.32 -7.83
C ARG A 361 21.19 6.97 -6.73
N CYS A 362 21.32 7.61 -5.58
CA CYS A 362 20.35 7.46 -4.50
C CYS A 362 18.96 7.91 -4.95
N ALA A 363 17.94 7.54 -4.17
CA ALA A 363 16.66 8.22 -4.31
C ALA A 363 16.83 9.72 -4.03
N ASP A 364 15.94 10.52 -4.61
CA ASP A 364 15.92 11.97 -4.40
C ASP A 364 15.90 12.30 -2.90
N ASP A 365 16.51 13.43 -2.55
CA ASP A 365 16.49 13.93 -1.19
C ASP A 365 15.05 14.19 -0.72
N LEU A 366 14.79 13.82 0.55
CA LEU A 366 13.47 13.98 1.15
C LEU A 366 13.06 15.45 1.26
N LEU A 367 13.95 16.33 1.69
CA LEU A 367 13.63 17.74 1.92
C LEU A 367 13.44 18.47 0.59
N ASP A 368 14.33 18.24 -0.38
CA ASP A 368 14.21 18.75 -1.74
C ASP A 368 12.89 18.32 -2.38
N SER A 369 12.56 17.03 -2.31
CA SER A 369 11.31 16.53 -2.87
C SER A 369 10.08 17.12 -2.17
N LEU A 370 10.08 17.24 -0.84
CA LEU A 370 8.97 17.86 -0.13
C LEU A 370 8.83 19.35 -0.47
N GLN A 371 9.94 20.07 -0.60
CA GLN A 371 9.95 21.47 -1.04
C GLN A 371 9.30 21.61 -2.42
N LEU A 372 9.61 20.69 -3.34
CA LEU A 372 8.97 20.60 -4.66
C LEU A 372 7.46 20.28 -4.55
N TYR A 373 7.05 19.40 -3.63
CA TYR A 373 5.66 18.96 -3.51
C TYR A 373 4.74 19.99 -2.85
N PHE A 374 5.27 20.93 -2.07
CA PHE A 374 4.42 21.87 -1.32
C PHE A 374 3.48 22.72 -2.16
N PRO A 375 3.91 23.34 -3.28
CA PRO A 375 2.99 24.03 -4.17
C PRO A 375 1.86 23.12 -4.68
N PHE A 376 2.17 21.86 -5.00
CA PHE A 376 1.18 20.87 -5.45
C PHE A 376 0.20 20.50 -4.34
N ILE A 377 0.68 20.20 -3.13
CA ILE A 377 -0.19 19.86 -1.99
C ILE A 377 -1.09 21.04 -1.66
N LYS A 378 -0.55 22.26 -1.58
CA LYS A 378 -1.32 23.48 -1.30
C LYS A 378 -2.43 23.69 -2.34
N LYS A 379 -2.12 23.43 -3.62
CA LYS A 379 -3.04 23.62 -4.73
C LYS A 379 -4.10 22.52 -4.82
N PHE A 380 -3.70 21.27 -4.69
CA PHE A 380 -4.54 20.11 -5.00
C PHE A 380 -5.12 19.40 -3.80
N CYS A 381 -4.55 19.56 -2.60
CA CYS A 381 -5.01 18.95 -1.36
C CYS A 381 -5.39 20.02 -0.32
N PRO A 382 -6.31 20.96 -0.62
CA PRO A 382 -6.66 22.06 0.29
C PRO A 382 -7.29 21.59 1.62
N GLU A 383 -7.83 20.36 1.67
CA GLU A 383 -8.39 19.77 2.90
C GLU A 383 -7.40 18.91 3.68
N LEU A 384 -6.09 19.01 3.40
CA LEU A 384 -5.10 18.22 4.12
C LEU A 384 -5.14 18.53 5.63
N LYS A 385 -5.38 17.50 6.45
CA LYS A 385 -5.46 17.59 7.91
C LYS A 385 -4.27 16.92 8.61
N LYS A 386 -3.73 15.85 8.03
CA LYS A 386 -2.61 15.10 8.61
C LYS A 386 -1.45 14.98 7.63
N LEU A 387 -0.26 15.33 8.08
CA LEU A 387 1.00 15.14 7.37
C LEU A 387 1.95 14.33 8.24
N THR A 388 2.43 13.19 7.73
CA THR A 388 3.44 12.38 8.41
C THR A 388 4.73 12.34 7.57
N ILE A 389 5.87 12.62 8.20
CA ILE A 389 7.20 12.60 7.56
C ILE A 389 8.04 11.53 8.24
N TYR A 390 8.37 10.48 7.50
CA TYR A 390 9.33 9.45 7.90
C TYR A 390 10.72 9.78 7.34
N ALA A 391 11.58 10.32 8.19
CA ALA A 391 12.93 10.70 7.85
C ALA A 391 13.92 9.58 8.22
N GLU A 392 14.73 9.17 7.25
CA GLU A 392 15.83 8.23 7.43
C GLU A 392 17.18 8.97 7.35
N GLN A 393 18.12 8.58 8.21
CA GLN A 393 19.48 9.10 8.19
C GLN A 393 20.25 8.52 6.99
N ASP A 394 20.99 9.40 6.33
CA ASP A 394 21.95 9.02 5.32
C ASP A 394 23.06 8.11 5.89
N ARG A 395 23.15 6.88 5.38
CA ARG A 395 24.10 5.87 5.87
C ARG A 395 25.43 5.89 5.10
N THR A 396 25.49 6.57 3.96
CA THR A 396 26.67 6.54 3.08
C THR A 396 27.87 7.28 3.69
N ILE A 397 27.62 8.27 4.54
CA ILE A 397 28.64 9.05 5.22
C ILE A 397 29.44 8.22 6.24
N ARG A 398 28.85 7.16 6.81
CA ARG A 398 29.51 6.34 7.85
C ARG A 398 30.81 5.66 7.38
N ASN A 399 31.07 5.62 6.07
CA ASN A 399 32.25 4.99 5.49
C ASN A 399 33.26 5.98 4.89
N VAL A 400 33.04 7.30 5.01
CA VAL A 400 33.90 8.32 4.39
C VAL A 400 34.66 9.07 5.48
N SER A 401 35.99 9.13 5.35
CA SER A 401 36.82 10.02 6.16
C SER A 401 36.37 11.47 5.94
N VAL A 402 35.96 12.15 7.03
CA VAL A 402 35.44 13.52 7.07
C VAL A 402 36.34 14.53 6.31
N SER A 403 37.62 14.20 6.10
CA SER A 403 38.59 15.00 5.37
C SER A 403 38.30 15.19 3.88
N ALA A 404 37.43 14.37 3.26
CA ALA A 404 37.21 14.39 1.80
C ALA A 404 35.92 15.13 1.35
N LEU A 405 35.15 15.73 2.27
CA LEU A 405 33.76 16.09 1.97
C LEU A 405 33.51 17.48 1.37
N PHE A 406 34.32 18.54 1.53
CA PHE A 406 34.01 19.86 0.92
C PHE A 406 35.21 20.83 0.73
N PRO A 407 35.27 21.59 -0.39
CA PRO A 407 36.03 22.85 -0.52
C PRO A 407 35.16 24.12 -0.34
N LEU A 408 33.96 23.99 0.23
CA LEU A 408 33.18 25.15 0.67
C LEU A 408 33.73 25.67 2.01
N ALA A 409 33.90 26.98 2.11
CA ALA A 409 34.65 27.70 3.14
C ALA A 409 34.55 27.12 4.58
N PRO A 410 35.66 27.14 5.35
CA PRO A 410 35.74 26.50 6.66
C PRO A 410 34.92 27.27 7.69
N ARG A 411 33.63 26.97 7.79
CA ARG A 411 32.90 27.13 9.05
C ARG A 411 33.09 25.82 9.82
N GLN A 412 33.73 25.95 10.97
CA GLN A 412 34.08 24.88 11.90
C GLN A 412 32.86 24.00 12.25
N LEU A 413 32.62 22.94 11.47
CA LEU A 413 31.67 21.89 11.81
C LEU A 413 32.37 20.87 12.73
N ASN A 414 32.58 21.28 13.98
CA ASN A 414 32.91 20.39 15.10
C ASN A 414 31.67 19.65 15.64
N LYS A 415 30.64 19.46 14.80
CA LYS A 415 29.35 18.87 15.20
C LYS A 415 29.21 17.50 14.54
N THR A 416 28.92 16.50 15.37
CA THR A 416 28.54 15.14 14.96
C THR A 416 27.48 15.15 13.86
N GLU A 417 27.57 14.24 12.89
CA GLU A 417 26.71 14.11 11.69
C GLU A 417 25.19 14.13 11.99
N LEU A 418 24.79 13.70 13.18
CA LEU A 418 23.41 13.79 13.69
C LEU A 418 22.87 15.22 13.72
N ASN A 419 23.73 16.20 14.00
CA ASN A 419 23.32 17.59 14.10
C ASN A 419 22.96 18.19 12.74
N LEU A 420 23.59 17.76 11.64
CA LEU A 420 23.34 18.35 10.32
C LEU A 420 21.99 17.93 9.74
N ARG A 421 21.64 16.64 9.86
CA ARG A 421 20.31 16.14 9.49
C ARG A 421 19.22 16.93 10.20
N ASP A 422 19.37 17.04 11.52
CA ASP A 422 18.37 17.65 12.39
C ASP A 422 18.29 19.16 12.13
N GLU A 423 19.42 19.85 11.92
CA GLU A 423 19.46 21.27 11.53
C GLU A 423 18.74 21.54 10.20
N LEU A 424 18.99 20.73 9.16
CA LEU A 424 18.31 20.86 7.86
C LEU A 424 16.81 20.62 7.99
N LEU A 425 16.41 19.58 8.74
CA LEU A 425 15.01 19.27 8.99
C LEU A 425 14.32 20.37 9.80
N SER A 426 14.95 20.93 10.84
CA SER A 426 14.42 22.05 11.63
C SER A 426 14.14 23.25 10.73
N HIS A 427 15.14 23.64 9.94
CA HIS A 427 15.03 24.78 9.04
C HIS A 427 13.89 24.60 8.03
N PHE A 428 13.80 23.39 7.47
CA PHE A 428 12.73 23.04 6.55
C PHE A 428 11.34 23.13 7.22
N LEU A 429 11.18 22.54 8.41
CA LEU A 429 9.92 22.50 9.13
C LEU A 429 9.44 23.91 9.51
N GLU A 430 10.33 24.74 10.05
CA GLU A 430 10.03 26.14 10.41
C GLU A 430 9.61 26.96 9.20
N LYS A 431 10.32 26.83 8.08
CA LYS A 431 10.06 27.65 6.90
C LYS A 431 8.79 27.23 6.17
N HIS A 432 8.48 25.93 6.10
CA HIS A 432 7.52 25.44 5.12
C HIS A 432 6.23 24.82 5.69
N ILE A 433 6.20 24.39 6.95
CA ILE A 433 4.95 23.83 7.52
C ILE A 433 3.88 24.91 7.69
N GLU A 434 4.29 26.18 7.84
CA GLU A 434 3.36 27.29 8.02
C GLU A 434 2.38 27.50 6.85
N TYR A 435 2.75 27.01 5.65
CA TYR A 435 1.93 27.12 4.44
C TYR A 435 0.64 26.30 4.50
N PHE A 436 0.53 25.31 5.41
CA PHE A 436 -0.67 24.49 5.57
C PHE A 436 -1.60 25.06 6.63
N SER A 437 -2.56 25.88 6.22
CA SER A 437 -3.55 26.48 7.13
C SER A 437 -4.53 25.47 7.72
N THR A 438 -4.77 24.36 7.03
CA THR A 438 -5.74 23.32 7.42
C THR A 438 -5.13 22.18 8.22
N LEU A 439 -3.81 22.12 8.36
CA LEU A 439 -3.12 21.02 9.01
C LEU A 439 -3.46 20.98 10.51
N GLU A 440 -4.01 19.85 10.94
CA GLU A 440 -4.43 19.56 12.32
C GLU A 440 -3.39 18.69 13.03
N GLU A 441 -2.72 17.80 12.30
CA GLU A 441 -1.75 16.85 12.83
C GLU A 441 -0.48 16.83 11.97
N LEU A 442 0.68 17.00 12.62
CA LEU A 442 2.00 16.79 12.04
C LEU A 442 2.71 15.71 12.85
N GLU A 443 3.24 14.70 12.16
CA GLU A 443 4.03 13.63 12.77
C GLU A 443 5.38 13.55 12.06
N VAL A 444 6.48 13.66 12.79
CA VAL A 444 7.84 13.59 12.22
C VAL A 444 8.64 12.52 12.97
N VAL A 445 9.02 11.48 12.24
CA VAL A 445 9.50 10.22 12.84
C VAL A 445 10.82 9.80 12.21
N ASP A 446 11.77 9.45 13.07
CA ASP A 446 13.00 8.78 12.67
C ASP A 446 12.73 7.29 12.42
N ILE A 447 13.12 6.80 11.24
CA ILE A 447 13.02 5.40 10.85
C ILE A 447 14.39 4.75 10.57
N SER A 448 15.48 5.41 10.95
CA SER A 448 16.86 4.94 10.69
C SER A 448 17.18 3.60 11.37
N LYS A 449 16.47 3.27 12.46
CA LYS A 449 16.61 1.98 13.18
C LYS A 449 15.64 0.91 12.70
N GLY A 450 14.95 1.14 11.58
CA GLY A 450 13.91 0.28 11.02
C GLY A 450 12.50 0.70 11.43
N GLU A 451 11.50 0.20 10.71
CA GLU A 451 10.11 0.66 10.82
C GLU A 451 9.42 0.30 12.14
N ASN A 452 9.97 -0.69 12.86
CA ASN A 452 9.50 -1.14 14.17
C ASN A 452 10.05 -0.30 15.33
N LYS A 453 11.04 0.56 15.08
CA LYS A 453 11.70 1.40 16.09
C LYS A 453 11.51 2.88 15.76
N ARG A 454 10.24 3.28 15.66
CA ARG A 454 9.83 4.66 15.40
C ARG A 454 10.10 5.52 16.63
N THR A 455 10.90 6.55 16.46
CA THR A 455 11.12 7.56 17.49
C THR A 455 10.77 8.92 16.93
N THR A 456 9.94 9.67 17.65
CA THR A 456 9.68 11.07 17.32
C THR A 456 11.01 11.84 17.32
N LEU A 457 11.23 12.65 16.29
CA LEU A 457 12.43 13.48 16.22
C LEU A 457 12.28 14.70 17.14
N GLU A 458 13.17 14.81 18.14
CA GLU A 458 13.13 15.90 19.12
C GLU A 458 13.18 17.29 18.46
N VAL A 459 13.95 17.42 17.37
CA VAL A 459 14.05 18.65 16.59
C VAL A 459 12.72 19.12 16.00
N ALA A 460 11.77 18.20 15.77
CA ALA A 460 10.46 18.55 15.23
C ALA A 460 9.42 18.89 16.31
N CYS A 461 9.71 18.66 17.60
CA CYS A 461 8.74 18.83 18.69
C CYS A 461 8.15 20.24 18.76
N GLY A 462 8.96 21.27 18.48
CA GLY A 462 8.50 22.67 18.44
C GLY A 462 7.45 22.89 17.37
N THR A 463 7.74 22.52 16.12
CA THR A 463 6.80 22.66 14.99
C THR A 463 5.56 21.78 15.16
N VAL A 464 5.70 20.55 15.65
CA VAL A 464 4.57 19.65 15.93
C VAL A 464 3.62 20.27 16.97
N SER A 465 4.17 20.83 18.05
CA SER A 465 3.39 21.49 19.09
C SER A 465 2.68 22.73 18.55
N TRP A 466 3.36 23.52 17.73
CA TRP A 466 2.79 24.70 17.07
C TRP A 466 1.62 24.35 16.15
N VAL A 467 1.73 23.28 15.33
CA VAL A 467 0.61 22.82 14.47
C VAL A 467 -0.60 22.45 15.31
N LYS A 468 -0.38 21.68 16.39
CA LYS A 468 -1.44 21.24 17.29
C LYS A 468 -2.13 22.41 17.98
N GLU A 469 -1.35 23.36 18.51
CA GLU A 469 -1.91 24.55 19.16
C GLU A 469 -2.77 25.37 18.18
N LYS A 470 -2.27 25.59 16.96
CA LYS A 470 -3.00 26.31 15.91
C LYS A 470 -4.30 25.60 15.54
N ALA A 471 -4.30 24.27 15.51
CA ALA A 471 -5.50 23.47 15.27
C ALA A 471 -6.53 23.63 16.42
N ASP A 472 -6.08 23.56 17.66
CA ASP A 472 -6.93 23.75 18.85
C ASP A 472 -7.51 25.17 18.93
N GLN A 473 -6.73 26.19 18.55
CA GLN A 473 -7.22 27.56 18.43
C GLN A 473 -8.34 27.69 17.38
N ARG A 474 -8.18 27.06 16.21
CA ARG A 474 -9.23 27.03 15.18
C ARG A 474 -10.49 26.29 15.65
N ALA A 475 -10.33 25.15 16.31
CA ALA A 475 -11.46 24.38 16.84
C ALA A 475 -12.25 25.16 17.91
N ARG A 476 -11.56 25.91 18.77
CA ARG A 476 -12.20 26.82 19.74
C ARG A 476 -12.94 27.97 19.07
N ALA A 477 -12.35 28.59 18.04
CA ALA A 477 -12.99 29.67 17.29
C ALA A 477 -14.21 29.21 16.49
N ALA A 478 -14.23 27.96 16.03
CA ALA A 478 -15.34 27.37 15.27
C ALA A 478 -16.49 26.86 16.15
N SER A 479 -16.27 26.68 17.45
CA SER A 479 -17.33 26.26 18.38
C SER A 479 -18.25 27.46 18.65
N PRO A 480 -19.54 27.42 18.26
CA PRO A 480 -20.44 28.52 18.54
C PRO A 480 -20.54 28.70 20.05
N ILE A 481 -20.24 29.90 20.53
CA ILE A 481 -20.52 30.31 21.91
C ILE A 481 -22.02 30.08 22.09
N SER A 482 -22.39 29.05 22.85
CA SER A 482 -23.73 28.90 23.37
C SER A 482 -24.01 30.17 24.18
N GLN A 483 -24.72 31.12 23.57
CA GLN A 483 -25.24 32.27 24.30
C GLN A 483 -26.07 31.70 25.45
N PRO A 484 -25.80 32.08 26.71
CA PRO A 484 -26.70 31.72 27.79
C PRO A 484 -28.07 32.29 27.43
N CYS A 485 -29.08 31.42 27.32
CA CYS A 485 -30.47 31.85 27.34
C CYS A 485 -30.62 32.75 28.55
N GLN A 486 -30.73 34.06 28.32
CA GLN A 486 -31.24 34.96 29.33
C GLN A 486 -32.70 34.59 29.48
N ASP A 487 -32.99 33.82 30.53
CA ASP A 487 -34.34 33.67 31.04
C ASP A 487 -34.90 35.07 31.27
N ASN A 488 -35.81 35.48 30.39
CA ASN A 488 -36.69 36.61 30.64
C ASN A 488 -37.53 36.27 31.88
N GLN A 489 -37.07 36.71 33.04
CA GLN A 489 -37.98 37.12 34.10
C GLN A 489 -38.62 38.43 33.65
N GLU A 490 -39.94 38.41 33.44
CA GLU A 490 -40.90 39.43 33.91
C GLU A 490 -42.29 39.21 33.29
N GLY A 491 -43.32 39.20 34.15
CA GLY A 491 -44.72 39.48 33.79
C GLY A 491 -45.71 38.36 34.02
#